data_AF-A0AAW9LRB0-F1
#
_entry.id   AF-A0AAW9LRB0-F1
#
_cell.length_a   1.000
_cell.length_b   1.000
_cell.length_c   1.000
_cell.angle_alpha   90.00
_cell.angle_beta   90.00
_cell.angle_gamma   90.00
#
_symmetry.space_group_name_H-M   'P 1'
#
loop_
_entity.id
_entity.type
_entity.pdbx_description
1 polymer ?
#
loop_
_entity_poly.entity_id
_entity_poly.type
_entity_poly.pdbx_seq_one_letter_code
_entity_poly.pdbx_strand_id
1 'polypeptide(L)'
;MSLLVPALLVAGAANAAEIYNKDGNKLDLYGKIDGLHYFSSDDSVDGDQTYMRIGVKGETQINDQLTGYGQWEYNVQANNTESSSDQAWTRLAFAGLKFGDAGSFDYGRNYGVVYDVTSWTDVLPEFGGDTYGSDNFLQSRANGVATYRNSDFFGLVDGLNFALQYQGKNGSVSGEDQTNNGRDFQKQNGEGFGTSVTYDIWDGISAGFAYSSSKRTDEQNNSTFVSKTDGGRYGVLGEGDHAETYTGGLKYDANNIYLATQYTQTYNATRTGNIGFANKAQNFEVVAQYQFDFGLRPSVAYLQSKGKDMGRYGDQDILKYVDLGATYYFNKNMSTYVDYKINLLDDNKFTKDASISTDNVVALGLVYQF
;
A
#
# COMPACT_ATOMS: atom_id res chain seq x y z
N MET A 1 -20.50 2.47 24.09
CA MET A 1 -19.09 2.88 23.93
C MET A 1 -18.55 2.11 22.74
N SER A 2 -18.37 2.79 21.61
CA SER A 2 -17.83 2.20 20.38
C SER A 2 -16.42 1.67 20.68
N LEU A 3 -16.16 0.38 20.44
CA LEU A 3 -14.81 -0.17 20.44
C LEU A 3 -14.08 0.46 19.25
N LEU A 4 -13.25 1.48 19.50
CA LEU A 4 -12.25 1.93 18.55
C LEU A 4 -11.22 0.79 18.43
N VAL A 5 -11.38 -0.03 17.40
CA VAL A 5 -10.23 -0.74 16.81
C VAL A 5 -9.40 0.35 16.15
N PRO A 6 -8.07 0.43 16.36
CA PRO A 6 -7.21 1.33 15.59
C PRO A 6 -7.40 0.98 14.12
N ALA A 7 -8.25 1.77 13.47
CA ALA A 7 -8.59 1.58 12.08
C ALA A 7 -7.41 2.15 11.30
N LEU A 8 -6.60 1.26 10.72
CA LEU A 8 -6.24 1.51 9.34
C LEU A 8 -7.58 1.69 8.62
N LEU A 9 -7.89 2.95 8.28
CA LEU A 9 -9.03 3.32 7.45
C LEU A 9 -8.82 2.66 6.08
N VAL A 10 -9.13 1.37 5.98
CA VAL A 10 -9.32 0.72 4.69
C VAL A 10 -10.57 1.39 4.11
N ALA A 11 -10.38 2.17 3.04
CA ALA A 11 -11.42 2.99 2.40
C ALA A 11 -12.69 2.22 1.94
N GLY A 12 -12.77 0.91 2.16
CA GLY A 12 -13.97 0.08 1.96
C GLY A 12 -14.78 -0.25 3.23
N ALA A 13 -14.20 -0.18 4.45
CA ALA A 13 -14.88 -0.68 5.66
C ALA A 13 -15.91 0.30 6.25
N ALA A 14 -15.83 1.59 5.93
CA ALA A 14 -16.76 2.60 6.45
C ALA A 14 -18.20 2.43 5.93
N ASN A 15 -18.39 1.66 4.86
CA ASN A 15 -19.69 1.43 4.23
C ASN A 15 -20.25 0.03 4.43
N ALA A 16 -19.52 -0.84 5.14
CA ALA A 16 -19.86 -2.24 5.27
C ALA A 16 -21.31 -2.46 5.74
N ALA A 17 -22.00 -3.40 5.08
CA ALA A 17 -23.31 -3.87 5.49
C ALA A 17 -23.15 -4.95 6.58
N GLU A 18 -23.60 -4.65 7.80
CA GLU A 18 -23.77 -5.67 8.85
C GLU A 18 -24.86 -6.66 8.38
N ILE A 19 -24.45 -7.87 8.01
CA ILE A 19 -25.36 -8.91 7.51
C ILE A 19 -25.71 -9.95 8.58
N TYR A 20 -24.97 -9.96 9.69
CA TYR A 20 -25.22 -10.84 10.82
C TYR A 20 -24.74 -10.20 12.12
N ASN A 21 -25.62 -10.20 13.13
CA ASN A 21 -25.28 -9.78 14.49
C ASN A 21 -26.14 -10.54 15.48
N LYS A 22 -25.58 -11.62 16.03
CA LYS A 22 -26.28 -12.50 16.97
C LYS A 22 -25.29 -13.23 17.87
N ASP A 23 -25.68 -13.43 19.13
CA ASP A 23 -24.95 -14.25 20.10
C ASP A 23 -23.46 -13.86 20.23
N GLY A 24 -23.18 -12.54 20.27
CA GLY A 24 -21.82 -12.01 20.39
C GLY A 24 -20.96 -12.11 19.12
N ASN A 25 -21.53 -12.52 17.98
CA ASN A 25 -20.86 -12.62 16.69
C ASN A 25 -21.41 -11.57 15.73
N LYS A 26 -20.51 -10.84 15.07
CA LYS A 26 -20.80 -9.87 14.03
C LYS A 26 -20.11 -10.25 12.74
N LEU A 27 -20.81 -10.07 11.62
CA LEU A 27 -20.25 -10.25 10.29
C LEU A 27 -20.70 -9.09 9.40
N ASP A 28 -19.71 -8.34 8.95
CA ASP A 28 -19.87 -7.28 7.98
C ASP A 28 -19.42 -7.79 6.62
N LEU A 29 -20.27 -7.58 5.62
CA LEU A 29 -19.93 -7.76 4.20
C LEU A 29 -19.72 -6.37 3.60
N TYR A 30 -18.58 -6.15 2.97
CA TYR A 30 -18.28 -4.88 2.32
C TYR A 30 -17.74 -5.10 0.91
N GLY A 31 -17.85 -4.06 0.09
CA GLY A 31 -17.30 -4.12 -1.25
C GLY A 31 -17.45 -2.84 -2.03
N LYS A 32 -16.88 -2.84 -3.23
CA LYS A 32 -17.08 -1.80 -4.22
C LYS A 32 -17.03 -2.36 -5.64
N ILE A 33 -17.72 -1.68 -6.55
CA ILE A 33 -17.59 -1.86 -7.99
C ILE A 33 -17.14 -0.51 -8.54
N ASP A 34 -16.01 -0.50 -9.23
CA ASP A 34 -15.34 0.69 -9.74
C ASP A 34 -15.34 0.62 -11.27
N GLY A 35 -16.29 1.31 -11.90
CA GLY A 35 -16.32 1.49 -13.34
C GLY A 35 -15.30 2.55 -13.71
N LEU A 36 -14.13 2.13 -14.18
CA LEU A 36 -12.93 2.95 -14.30
C LEU A 36 -12.35 2.86 -15.72
N HIS A 37 -11.94 4.00 -16.27
CA HIS A 37 -11.27 4.08 -17.56
C HIS A 37 -10.05 4.99 -17.45
N TYR A 38 -8.94 4.56 -18.03
CA TYR A 38 -7.71 5.34 -18.15
C TYR A 38 -7.55 5.84 -19.57
N PHE A 39 -7.09 7.08 -19.71
CA PHE A 39 -6.70 7.69 -20.98
C PHE A 39 -5.20 8.01 -20.93
N SER A 40 -4.41 7.39 -21.79
CA SER A 40 -2.95 7.52 -21.81
C SER A 40 -2.40 7.34 -23.22
N SER A 41 -1.22 7.91 -23.49
CA SER A 41 -0.40 7.54 -24.66
C SER A 41 0.34 6.21 -24.47
N ASP A 42 0.39 5.71 -23.24
CA ASP A 42 0.90 4.38 -22.91
C ASP A 42 -0.21 3.34 -23.09
N ASP A 43 -0.19 2.65 -24.22
CA ASP A 43 -1.14 1.60 -24.60
C ASP A 43 -1.20 0.43 -23.59
N SER A 44 -0.21 0.29 -22.69
CA SER A 44 -0.23 -0.77 -21.66
C SER A 44 -1.17 -0.48 -20.50
N VAL A 45 -1.59 0.78 -20.34
CA VAL A 45 -2.53 1.22 -19.28
C VAL A 45 -3.77 1.91 -19.81
N ASP A 46 -3.74 2.41 -21.06
CA ASP A 46 -4.92 2.99 -21.72
C ASP A 46 -6.09 2.01 -21.82
N GLY A 47 -7.31 2.52 -21.66
CA GLY A 47 -8.53 1.77 -21.83
C GLY A 47 -9.26 1.43 -20.53
N ASP A 48 -10.09 0.39 -20.60
CA ASP A 48 -10.91 -0.06 -19.48
C ASP A 48 -10.05 -0.61 -18.34
N GLN A 49 -10.33 -0.15 -17.12
CA GLN A 49 -9.70 -0.57 -15.87
C GLN A 49 -10.75 -0.98 -14.83
N THR A 50 -11.97 -1.28 -15.26
CA THR A 50 -13.07 -1.68 -14.38
C THR A 50 -12.70 -2.87 -13.51
N TYR A 51 -12.93 -2.73 -12.20
CA TYR A 51 -12.69 -3.79 -11.22
C TYR A 51 -13.73 -3.76 -10.10
N MET A 52 -13.76 -4.84 -9.32
CA MET A 52 -14.53 -4.88 -8.08
C MET A 52 -13.71 -5.45 -6.93
N ARG A 53 -14.11 -5.08 -5.71
CA ARG A 53 -13.61 -5.67 -4.48
C ARG A 53 -14.76 -6.13 -3.62
N ILE A 54 -14.56 -7.26 -2.95
CA ILE A 54 -15.50 -7.81 -1.98
C ILE A 54 -14.71 -8.34 -0.79
N GLY A 55 -15.25 -8.18 0.41
CA GLY A 55 -14.61 -8.65 1.60
C GLY A 55 -15.60 -8.90 2.73
N VAL A 56 -15.15 -9.69 3.70
CA VAL A 56 -15.86 -9.91 4.95
C VAL A 56 -14.99 -9.49 6.11
N LYS A 57 -15.62 -8.93 7.13
CA LYS A 57 -15.00 -8.63 8.42
C LYS A 57 -15.86 -9.24 9.51
N GLY A 58 -15.30 -10.20 10.23
CA GLY A 58 -15.98 -10.91 11.30
C GLY A 58 -15.35 -10.61 12.65
N GLU A 59 -16.18 -10.44 13.67
CA GLU A 59 -15.76 -10.26 15.06
C GLU A 59 -16.61 -11.15 15.97
N THR A 60 -15.98 -11.80 16.95
CA THR A 60 -16.63 -12.66 17.94
C THR A 60 -16.18 -12.28 19.34
N GLN A 61 -17.12 -11.91 20.20
CA GLN A 61 -16.84 -11.63 21.61
C GLN A 61 -16.63 -12.96 22.33
N ILE A 62 -15.41 -13.21 22.80
CA ILE A 62 -15.06 -14.43 23.53
C ILE A 62 -15.37 -14.25 25.02
N ASN A 63 -14.96 -13.11 25.58
CA ASN A 63 -15.32 -12.63 26.91
C ASN A 63 -15.18 -11.09 26.97
N ASP A 64 -15.31 -10.50 28.16
CA ASP A 64 -15.28 -9.04 28.35
C ASP A 64 -13.95 -8.37 27.95
N GLN A 65 -12.85 -9.12 27.94
CA GLN A 65 -11.50 -8.59 27.64
C GLN A 65 -10.88 -9.20 26.39
N LEU A 66 -11.58 -10.12 25.71
CA LEU A 66 -11.05 -10.88 24.58
C LEU A 66 -12.05 -10.93 23.44
N THR A 67 -11.64 -10.42 22.28
CA THR A 67 -12.40 -10.48 21.02
C THR A 67 -11.57 -11.17 19.96
N GLY A 68 -12.13 -12.20 19.32
CA GLY A 68 -11.56 -12.79 18.12
C GLY A 68 -12.04 -12.05 16.88
N TYR A 69 -11.18 -11.89 15.88
CA TYR A 69 -11.56 -11.25 14.62
C TYR A 69 -10.88 -11.90 13.42
N GLY A 70 -11.47 -11.69 12.25
CA GLY A 70 -10.89 -12.09 10.97
C GLY A 70 -11.37 -11.18 9.85
N GLN A 71 -10.51 -10.99 8.85
CA GLN A 71 -10.82 -10.19 7.69
C GLN A 71 -10.30 -10.86 6.42
N TRP A 72 -11.13 -10.81 5.38
CA TRP A 72 -10.76 -11.19 4.03
C TRP A 72 -11.18 -10.09 3.07
N GLU A 73 -10.31 -9.76 2.10
CA GLU A 73 -10.58 -8.82 1.02
C GLU A 73 -10.05 -9.40 -0.29
N TYR A 74 -10.89 -9.40 -1.33
CA TYR A 74 -10.63 -10.01 -2.62
C TYR A 74 -10.82 -8.99 -3.74
N ASN A 75 -9.93 -9.01 -4.73
CA ASN A 75 -10.00 -8.16 -5.92
C ASN A 75 -10.33 -9.01 -7.14
N VAL A 76 -11.24 -8.53 -7.98
CA VAL A 76 -11.59 -9.15 -9.25
C VAL A 76 -11.55 -8.07 -10.33
N GLN A 77 -10.69 -8.24 -11.33
CA GLN A 77 -10.64 -7.41 -12.52
C GLN A 77 -11.79 -7.78 -13.45
N ALA A 78 -12.40 -6.78 -14.09
CA ALA A 78 -13.55 -6.93 -14.97
C ALA A 78 -13.37 -6.23 -16.32
N ASN A 79 -12.13 -5.90 -16.67
CA ASN A 79 -11.73 -5.19 -17.88
C ASN A 79 -11.11 -6.10 -18.95
N ASN A 80 -11.24 -7.42 -18.82
CA ASN A 80 -10.70 -8.40 -19.76
C ASN A 80 -11.76 -9.40 -20.18
N THR A 81 -11.48 -10.18 -21.23
CA THR A 81 -12.42 -11.18 -21.75
C THR A 81 -12.55 -12.36 -20.80
N GLU A 82 -13.66 -13.09 -20.89
CA GLU A 82 -13.93 -14.27 -20.07
C GLU A 82 -12.90 -15.40 -20.26
N SER A 83 -12.17 -15.40 -21.37
CA SER A 83 -11.09 -16.37 -21.64
C SER A 83 -9.76 -16.03 -20.97
N SER A 84 -9.65 -14.86 -20.35
CA SER A 84 -8.42 -14.42 -19.68
C SER A 84 -8.20 -15.16 -18.36
N SER A 85 -6.93 -15.32 -17.98
CA SER A 85 -6.53 -15.99 -16.73
C SER A 85 -6.06 -14.96 -15.70
N ASP A 86 -5.99 -15.37 -14.44
CA ASP A 86 -5.34 -14.64 -13.33
C ASP A 86 -5.91 -13.23 -13.06
N GLN A 87 -7.21 -13.03 -13.31
CA GLN A 87 -7.92 -11.76 -13.11
C GLN A 87 -8.38 -11.50 -11.67
N ALA A 88 -8.02 -12.36 -10.71
CA ALA A 88 -8.49 -12.22 -9.34
C ALA A 88 -7.42 -12.62 -8.31
N TRP A 89 -7.38 -11.91 -7.18
CA TRP A 89 -6.41 -12.17 -6.13
C TRP A 89 -6.87 -11.69 -4.75
N THR A 90 -6.35 -12.34 -3.71
CA THR A 90 -6.56 -11.94 -2.32
C THR A 90 -5.69 -10.75 -1.96
N ARG A 91 -6.32 -9.68 -1.48
CA ARG A 91 -5.65 -8.50 -0.93
C ARG A 91 -5.33 -8.68 0.55
N LEU A 92 -6.32 -9.09 1.35
CA LEU A 92 -6.18 -9.33 2.79
C LEU A 92 -6.77 -10.69 3.15
N ALA A 93 -6.14 -11.39 4.09
CA ALA A 93 -6.63 -12.63 4.68
C ALA A 93 -5.88 -12.89 5.99
N PHE A 94 -6.46 -12.47 7.12
CA PHE A 94 -5.84 -12.64 8.43
C PHE A 94 -6.88 -12.89 9.51
N ALA A 95 -6.42 -13.45 10.63
CA ALA A 95 -7.18 -13.64 11.84
C ALA A 95 -6.37 -13.18 13.05
N GLY A 96 -7.05 -12.75 14.11
CA GLY A 96 -6.41 -12.20 15.28
C GLY A 96 -7.26 -12.19 16.55
N LEU A 97 -6.62 -11.75 17.62
CA LEU A 97 -7.20 -11.58 18.95
C LEU A 97 -6.93 -10.15 19.44
N LYS A 98 -7.94 -9.50 20.02
CA LYS A 98 -7.83 -8.21 20.71
C LYS A 98 -8.04 -8.42 22.20
N PHE A 99 -7.11 -7.92 23.02
CA PHE A 99 -7.00 -8.12 24.46
C PHE A 99 -7.38 -6.85 25.24
N GLY A 100 -8.55 -6.27 24.94
CA GLY A 100 -8.93 -4.95 25.47
C GLY A 100 -7.88 -3.89 25.13
N ASP A 101 -7.37 -3.20 26.15
CA ASP A 101 -6.37 -2.13 26.03
C ASP A 101 -4.92 -2.66 26.00
N ALA A 102 -4.72 -3.96 26.24
CA ALA A 102 -3.40 -4.59 26.13
C ALA A 102 -2.93 -4.75 24.68
N GLY A 103 -3.79 -4.44 23.70
CA GLY A 103 -3.48 -4.45 22.27
C GLY A 103 -4.14 -5.60 21.51
N SER A 104 -3.69 -5.83 20.29
CA SER A 104 -4.15 -6.90 19.40
C SER A 104 -2.99 -7.62 18.72
N PHE A 105 -3.21 -8.88 18.39
CA PHE A 105 -2.29 -9.67 17.60
C PHE A 105 -3.03 -10.35 16.45
N ASP A 106 -2.51 -10.22 15.23
CA ASP A 106 -3.01 -10.92 14.05
C ASP A 106 -1.91 -11.57 13.22
N TYR A 107 -2.29 -12.58 12.46
CA TYR A 107 -1.41 -13.27 11.52
C TYR A 107 -2.12 -13.56 10.20
N GLY A 108 -1.41 -13.36 9.09
CA GLY A 108 -1.87 -13.73 7.76
C GLY A 108 -1.29 -12.87 6.65
N ARG A 109 -2.09 -12.62 5.61
CA ARG A 109 -1.82 -11.57 4.61
C ARG A 109 -2.44 -10.27 5.09
N ASN A 110 -1.60 -9.34 5.53
CA ASN A 110 -2.01 -8.04 6.06
C ASN A 110 -1.09 -6.93 5.51
N TYR A 111 -1.37 -5.68 5.86
CA TYR A 111 -0.47 -4.55 5.59
C TYR A 111 0.80 -4.63 6.47
N GLY A 112 1.93 -4.31 5.86
CA GLY A 112 3.18 -4.09 6.58
C GLY A 112 3.13 -2.81 7.41
N VAL A 113 3.81 -2.78 8.56
CA VAL A 113 3.73 -1.66 9.52
C VAL A 113 4.28 -0.33 9.01
N VAL A 114 5.09 -0.33 7.94
CA VAL A 114 5.50 0.92 7.27
C VAL A 114 4.28 1.67 6.71
N TYR A 115 3.26 0.93 6.29
CA TYR A 115 2.03 1.47 5.75
C TYR A 115 1.19 2.22 6.79
N ASP A 116 1.47 2.04 8.09
CA ASP A 116 0.81 2.83 9.15
C ASP A 116 1.11 4.33 9.03
N VAL A 117 2.23 4.68 8.39
CA VAL A 117 2.62 6.08 8.12
C VAL A 117 2.37 6.43 6.65
N THR A 118 2.76 5.57 5.70
CA THR A 118 2.62 5.92 4.28
C THR A 118 1.18 5.97 3.80
N SER A 119 0.25 5.29 4.49
CA SER A 119 -1.19 5.40 4.20
C SER A 119 -1.75 6.82 4.33
N TRP A 120 -1.05 7.74 5.00
CA TRP A 120 -1.49 9.14 5.12
C TRP A 120 -1.43 9.89 3.78
N THR A 121 -0.57 9.48 2.85
CA THR A 121 -0.48 10.09 1.51
C THR A 121 -1.18 9.27 0.43
N ASP A 122 -1.56 8.03 0.72
CA ASP A 122 -2.32 7.11 -0.16
C ASP A 122 -3.83 7.39 -0.10
N VAL A 123 -4.20 8.63 -0.45
CA VAL A 123 -5.58 9.15 -0.36
C VAL A 123 -6.03 9.88 -1.62
N LEU A 124 -5.30 9.73 -2.73
CA LEU A 124 -5.68 10.35 -4.01
C LEU A 124 -6.94 9.66 -4.57
N PRO A 125 -7.63 10.29 -5.52
CA PRO A 125 -8.83 9.70 -6.12
C PRO A 125 -8.60 8.30 -6.72
N GLU A 126 -7.49 8.11 -7.43
CA GLU A 126 -7.13 6.83 -8.05
C GLU A 126 -5.64 6.50 -7.99
N PHE A 127 -4.75 7.47 -8.23
CA PHE A 127 -3.31 7.24 -8.20
C PHE A 127 -2.77 7.26 -6.75
N GLY A 128 -1.45 7.42 -6.58
CA GLY A 128 -0.81 7.49 -5.26
C GLY A 128 -0.43 6.13 -4.67
N GLY A 129 0.29 6.17 -3.55
CA GLY A 129 0.78 4.96 -2.89
C GLY A 129 1.75 4.11 -3.74
N ASP A 130 2.40 4.73 -4.73
CA ASP A 130 3.20 4.06 -5.76
C ASP A 130 4.71 4.34 -5.67
N THR A 131 5.18 5.08 -4.64
CA THR A 131 6.62 5.05 -4.27
C THR A 131 7.05 3.75 -3.58
N TYR A 132 6.06 2.91 -3.24
CA TYR A 132 6.17 1.55 -2.73
C TYR A 132 5.15 0.65 -3.45
N GLY A 133 4.98 -0.60 -3.04
CA GLY A 133 4.01 -1.50 -3.69
C GLY A 133 3.73 -2.78 -2.92
N SER A 134 2.74 -3.53 -3.39
CA SER A 134 2.39 -4.81 -2.78
C SER A 134 3.52 -5.83 -2.89
N ASP A 135 3.62 -6.67 -1.85
CA ASP A 135 4.61 -7.74 -1.74
C ASP A 135 6.05 -7.20 -1.85
N ASN A 136 6.28 -5.97 -1.38
CA ASN A 136 7.58 -5.31 -1.36
C ASN A 136 8.09 -5.16 0.08
N PHE A 137 8.57 -6.27 0.64
CA PHE A 137 8.92 -6.37 2.06
C PHE A 137 7.74 -5.93 2.95
N LEU A 138 7.94 -5.01 3.89
CA LEU A 138 6.93 -4.51 4.82
C LEU A 138 6.33 -3.14 4.45
N GLN A 139 6.48 -2.69 3.20
CA GLN A 139 6.04 -1.35 2.75
C GLN A 139 4.54 -1.26 2.42
N SER A 140 3.87 -2.38 2.15
CA SER A 140 2.44 -2.46 1.82
C SER A 140 1.91 -3.85 2.20
N ARG A 141 0.86 -4.35 1.53
CA ARG A 141 0.34 -5.72 1.74
C ARG A 141 1.43 -6.77 1.53
N ALA A 142 1.53 -7.71 2.48
CA ALA A 142 2.55 -8.75 2.52
C ALA A 142 1.99 -10.08 3.02
N ASN A 143 2.58 -11.21 2.62
CA ASN A 143 2.22 -12.55 3.11
C ASN A 143 2.98 -12.90 4.40
N GLY A 144 2.29 -13.60 5.31
CA GLY A 144 2.93 -14.24 6.47
C GLY A 144 3.46 -13.24 7.48
N VAL A 145 2.71 -12.15 7.71
CA VAL A 145 3.05 -11.15 8.72
C VAL A 145 2.33 -11.45 10.03
N ALA A 146 3.08 -11.46 11.13
CA ALA A 146 2.59 -11.54 12.50
C ALA A 146 2.69 -10.14 13.11
N THR A 147 1.57 -9.52 13.42
CA THR A 147 1.51 -8.09 13.80
C THR A 147 0.91 -7.96 15.18
N TYR A 148 1.66 -7.37 16.11
CA TYR A 148 1.15 -6.87 17.37
C TYR A 148 0.93 -5.36 17.25
N ARG A 149 -0.24 -4.88 17.67
CA ARG A 149 -0.60 -3.46 17.69
C ARG A 149 -1.10 -3.09 19.06
N ASN A 150 -0.81 -1.88 19.50
CA ASN A 150 -1.35 -1.34 20.74
C ASN A 150 -1.74 0.11 20.54
N SER A 151 -2.92 0.45 21.04
CA SER A 151 -3.43 1.81 21.06
C SER A 151 -3.26 2.43 22.43
N ASP A 152 -3.05 3.74 22.44
CA ASP A 152 -2.91 4.59 23.62
C ASP A 152 -1.83 4.12 24.60
N PHE A 153 -0.80 3.45 24.07
CA PHE A 153 0.34 2.91 24.79
C PHE A 153 -0.06 2.22 26.11
N PHE A 154 -0.89 1.18 26.01
CA PHE A 154 -1.45 0.42 27.12
C PHE A 154 -2.38 1.26 28.03
N GLY A 155 -3.00 2.29 27.47
CA GLY A 155 -3.80 3.28 28.20
C GLY A 155 -2.97 4.29 28.99
N LEU A 156 -1.66 4.37 28.78
CA LEU A 156 -0.77 5.29 29.49
C LEU A 156 -0.63 6.64 28.79
N VAL A 157 -0.75 6.67 27.46
CA VAL A 157 -0.58 7.88 26.64
C VAL A 157 -1.63 7.89 25.55
N ASP A 158 -2.70 8.64 25.77
CA ASP A 158 -3.78 8.85 24.79
C ASP A 158 -3.23 9.35 23.44
N GLY A 159 -3.68 8.73 22.36
CA GLY A 159 -3.26 9.04 20.98
C GLY A 159 -1.91 8.45 20.56
N LEU A 160 -1.13 7.84 21.47
CA LEU A 160 0.15 7.19 21.13
C LEU A 160 -0.07 5.72 20.77
N ASN A 161 0.00 5.41 19.47
CA ASN A 161 -0.13 4.05 18.96
C ASN A 161 1.23 3.48 18.58
N PHE A 162 1.43 2.19 18.76
CA PHE A 162 2.60 1.50 18.21
C PHE A 162 2.27 0.10 17.67
N ALA A 163 3.13 -0.37 16.78
CA ALA A 163 3.08 -1.74 16.28
C ALA A 163 4.48 -2.38 16.26
N LEU A 164 4.48 -3.70 16.40
CA LEU A 164 5.62 -4.58 16.18
C LEU A 164 5.18 -5.65 15.19
N GLN A 165 6.01 -5.93 14.19
CA GLN A 165 5.67 -6.90 13.16
C GLN A 165 6.86 -7.78 12.81
N TYR A 166 6.58 -9.05 12.56
CA TYR A 166 7.51 -10.01 12.01
C TYR A 166 6.97 -10.54 10.69
N GLN A 167 7.84 -10.77 9.71
CA GLN A 167 7.53 -11.38 8.43
C GLN A 167 8.40 -12.62 8.22
N GLY A 168 7.76 -13.77 8.00
CA GLY A 168 8.48 -14.99 7.61
C GLY A 168 9.04 -14.91 6.17
N LYS A 169 10.07 -15.71 5.88
CA LYS A 169 10.64 -15.83 4.53
C LYS A 169 9.58 -16.28 3.52
N ASN A 170 9.46 -15.56 2.40
CA ASN A 170 8.71 -15.95 1.21
C ASN A 170 9.67 -15.89 0.01
N GLY A 171 10.16 -17.04 -0.44
CA GLY A 171 11.24 -17.11 -1.41
C GLY A 171 10.80 -17.64 -2.78
N SER A 172 11.67 -18.39 -3.42
CA SER A 172 11.53 -18.81 -4.81
C SER A 172 10.61 -20.03 -4.98
N VAL A 173 10.20 -20.30 -6.23
CA VAL A 173 9.41 -21.51 -6.58
C VAL A 173 10.23 -22.79 -6.50
N SER A 174 11.55 -22.69 -6.65
CA SER A 174 12.52 -23.78 -6.65
C SER A 174 13.92 -23.25 -6.33
N GLY A 175 14.85 -24.13 -5.96
CA GLY A 175 16.23 -23.76 -5.66
C GLY A 175 16.48 -23.47 -4.18
N GLU A 176 17.53 -22.70 -3.89
CA GLU A 176 18.06 -22.47 -2.53
C GLU A 176 17.10 -21.68 -1.62
N ASP A 177 16.36 -20.73 -2.20
CA ASP A 177 15.39 -19.90 -1.48
C ASP A 177 13.97 -20.47 -1.43
N GLN A 178 13.77 -21.73 -1.79
CA GLN A 178 12.43 -22.27 -2.01
C GLN A 178 11.54 -22.18 -0.76
N THR A 179 10.32 -21.66 -0.95
CA THR A 179 9.24 -21.77 0.03
C THR A 179 8.00 -22.38 -0.61
N ASN A 180 7.03 -22.84 0.20
CA ASN A 180 5.81 -23.47 -0.32
C ASN A 180 4.93 -22.53 -1.17
N ASN A 181 5.15 -21.22 -1.04
CA ASN A 181 4.43 -20.13 -1.70
C ASN A 181 5.35 -19.31 -2.61
N GLY A 182 6.28 -19.99 -3.29
CA GLY A 182 7.33 -19.38 -4.09
C GLY A 182 6.83 -18.38 -5.13
N ARG A 183 7.66 -17.37 -5.43
CA ARG A 183 7.30 -16.22 -6.28
C ARG A 183 8.50 -15.59 -7.00
N ASP A 184 8.21 -14.66 -7.91
CA ASP A 184 9.22 -13.85 -8.58
C ASP A 184 10.10 -13.06 -7.59
N PHE A 185 11.40 -12.93 -7.90
CA PHE A 185 12.40 -12.35 -7.01
C PHE A 185 12.04 -10.94 -6.51
N GLN A 186 11.37 -10.10 -7.32
CA GLN A 186 10.97 -8.75 -6.90
C GLN A 186 9.90 -8.75 -5.80
N LYS A 187 9.22 -9.89 -5.61
CA LYS A 187 8.19 -10.12 -4.59
C LYS A 187 8.67 -11.05 -3.48
N GLN A 188 9.91 -11.51 -3.51
CA GLN A 188 10.48 -12.31 -2.43
C GLN A 188 10.84 -11.45 -1.21
N ASN A 189 11.02 -12.11 -0.08
CA ASN A 189 11.60 -11.53 1.13
C ASN A 189 12.21 -12.66 1.98
N GLY A 190 13.30 -12.35 2.68
CA GLY A 190 13.78 -13.14 3.81
C GLY A 190 12.97 -12.88 5.08
N GLU A 191 13.45 -13.40 6.20
CA GLU A 191 12.92 -13.06 7.52
C GLU A 191 13.10 -11.56 7.77
N GLY A 192 12.08 -10.90 8.29
CA GLY A 192 12.11 -9.47 8.56
C GLY A 192 11.29 -9.05 9.76
N PHE A 193 11.59 -7.86 10.26
CA PHE A 193 10.82 -7.23 11.32
C PHE A 193 10.60 -5.76 11.01
N GLY A 194 9.57 -5.19 11.63
CA GLY A 194 9.28 -3.77 11.54
C GLY A 194 8.56 -3.25 12.78
N THR A 195 8.55 -1.93 12.90
CA THR A 195 7.82 -1.21 13.93
C THR A 195 7.25 0.09 13.36
N SER A 196 6.14 0.53 13.94
CA SER A 196 5.58 1.85 13.70
C SER A 196 5.19 2.49 15.02
N VAL A 197 5.23 3.81 15.06
CA VAL A 197 4.72 4.65 16.15
C VAL A 197 4.01 5.84 15.51
N THR A 198 2.78 6.11 15.93
CA THR A 198 2.03 7.30 15.54
C THR A 198 1.51 8.02 16.78
N TYR A 199 1.47 9.34 16.72
CA TYR A 199 1.03 10.16 17.84
C TYR A 199 0.26 11.39 17.36
N ASP A 200 -0.91 11.61 17.95
CA ASP A 200 -1.70 12.83 17.78
C ASP A 200 -1.08 13.94 18.65
N ILE A 201 -0.19 14.72 18.04
CA ILE A 201 0.63 15.73 18.73
C ILE A 201 -0.13 17.02 19.05
N TRP A 202 -1.19 17.31 18.29
CA TRP A 202 -2.06 18.47 18.49
C TRP A 202 -3.43 18.20 17.85
N ASP A 203 -4.41 19.06 18.15
CA ASP A 203 -5.73 19.03 17.49
C ASP A 203 -5.61 19.03 15.96
N GLY A 204 -6.00 17.91 15.36
CA GLY A 204 -5.90 17.63 13.93
C GLY A 204 -4.51 17.31 13.41
N ILE A 205 -3.42 17.43 14.18
CA ILE A 205 -2.05 17.16 13.73
C ILE A 205 -1.53 15.84 14.31
N SER A 206 -1.12 14.93 13.42
CA SER A 206 -0.51 13.65 13.78
C SER A 206 0.92 13.55 13.21
N ALA A 207 1.82 12.92 13.96
CA ALA A 207 3.17 12.57 13.54
C ALA A 207 3.40 11.06 13.61
N GLY A 208 4.14 10.52 12.65
CA GLY A 208 4.34 9.09 12.51
C GLY A 208 5.77 8.74 12.12
N PHE A 209 6.27 7.64 12.65
CA PHE A 209 7.52 7.03 12.25
C PHE A 209 7.37 5.53 12.10
N ALA A 210 7.97 4.95 11.08
CA ALA A 210 8.07 3.52 10.91
C ALA A 210 9.45 3.10 10.42
N TYR A 211 9.86 1.90 10.81
CA TYR A 211 11.11 1.26 10.43
C TYR A 211 10.86 -0.19 10.09
N SER A 212 11.56 -0.70 9.07
CA SER A 212 11.62 -2.13 8.80
C SER A 212 13.00 -2.57 8.35
N SER A 213 13.39 -3.80 8.69
CA SER A 213 14.54 -4.49 8.12
C SER A 213 14.19 -5.94 7.81
N SER A 214 14.42 -6.35 6.57
CA SER A 214 14.19 -7.70 6.09
C SER A 214 15.46 -8.23 5.43
N LYS A 215 15.82 -9.49 5.69
CA LYS A 215 16.83 -10.17 4.88
C LYS A 215 16.37 -10.22 3.41
N ARG A 216 17.31 -10.12 2.49
CA ARG A 216 17.07 -10.36 1.06
C ARG A 216 17.38 -11.82 0.72
N THR A 217 16.74 -12.33 -0.31
CA THR A 217 17.00 -13.69 -0.82
C THR A 217 18.20 -13.67 -1.78
N ASP A 218 18.80 -14.82 -2.04
CA ASP A 218 19.94 -14.91 -2.96
C ASP A 218 19.51 -14.60 -4.39
N GLU A 219 18.32 -15.01 -4.80
CA GLU A 219 17.77 -14.70 -6.13
C GLU A 219 17.62 -13.19 -6.35
N GLN A 220 17.35 -12.42 -5.28
CA GLN A 220 17.25 -10.96 -5.35
C GLN A 220 18.59 -10.27 -5.64
N ASN A 221 19.70 -10.92 -5.33
CA ASN A 221 21.06 -10.40 -5.57
C ASN A 221 21.71 -11.00 -6.83
N ASN A 222 21.25 -12.16 -7.31
CA ASN A 222 21.91 -12.92 -8.37
C ASN A 222 21.12 -13.00 -9.70
N SER A 223 19.95 -12.37 -9.79
CA SER A 223 19.15 -12.34 -11.01
C SER A 223 19.78 -11.48 -12.12
N THR A 224 19.28 -11.64 -13.36
CA THR A 224 19.73 -10.84 -14.51
C THR A 224 18.55 -10.26 -15.28
N PHE A 225 18.77 -9.16 -15.99
CA PHE A 225 17.83 -8.57 -16.93
C PHE A 225 18.47 -8.35 -18.30
N VAL A 226 17.64 -8.20 -19.34
CA VAL A 226 18.07 -7.84 -20.70
C VAL A 226 17.69 -6.39 -20.97
N SER A 227 18.67 -5.56 -21.32
CA SER A 227 18.47 -4.15 -21.64
C SER A 227 17.65 -4.00 -22.92
N LYS A 228 16.59 -3.19 -22.86
CA LYS A 228 15.80 -2.84 -24.06
C LYS A 228 16.54 -1.85 -24.97
N THR A 229 17.52 -1.13 -24.43
CA THR A 229 18.26 -0.11 -25.18
C THR A 229 19.42 -0.69 -26.00
N ASP A 230 20.16 -1.67 -25.47
CA ASP A 230 21.37 -2.21 -26.13
C ASP A 230 21.38 -3.75 -26.30
N GLY A 231 20.35 -4.46 -25.80
CA GLY A 231 20.23 -5.92 -25.91
C GLY A 231 21.20 -6.71 -25.02
N GLY A 232 22.05 -6.04 -24.23
CA GLY A 232 22.98 -6.69 -23.32
C GLY A 232 22.27 -7.33 -22.11
N ARG A 233 22.87 -8.40 -21.57
CA ARG A 233 22.45 -9.03 -20.30
C ARG A 233 23.28 -8.48 -19.14
N TYR A 234 22.60 -8.01 -18.10
CA TYR A 234 23.22 -7.39 -16.92
C TYR A 234 22.64 -8.00 -15.64
N GLY A 235 23.38 -7.92 -14.52
CA GLY A 235 22.84 -8.23 -13.20
C GLY A 235 21.74 -7.24 -12.81
N VAL A 236 20.76 -7.69 -12.03
CA VAL A 236 19.73 -6.80 -11.47
C VAL A 236 20.35 -5.75 -10.55
N LEU A 237 19.67 -4.61 -10.41
CA LEU A 237 20.08 -3.55 -9.49
C LEU A 237 19.77 -3.93 -8.03
N GLY A 238 20.56 -3.39 -7.10
CA GLY A 238 20.30 -3.48 -5.67
C GLY A 238 20.87 -4.77 -5.08
N GLU A 239 22.14 -4.72 -4.69
CA GLU A 239 22.82 -5.82 -4.02
C GLU A 239 22.93 -5.53 -2.52
N GLY A 240 22.56 -6.51 -1.71
CA GLY A 240 22.79 -6.44 -0.26
C GLY A 240 22.06 -7.51 0.52
N ASP A 241 22.49 -7.70 1.77
CA ASP A 241 21.95 -8.73 2.66
C ASP A 241 20.59 -8.35 3.26
N HIS A 242 20.35 -7.04 3.39
CA HIS A 242 19.15 -6.48 4.00
C HIS A 242 18.50 -5.42 3.12
N ALA A 243 17.18 -5.39 3.18
CA ALA A 243 16.31 -4.33 2.70
C ALA A 243 15.79 -3.55 3.92
N GLU A 244 16.10 -2.25 3.98
CA GLU A 244 15.74 -1.39 5.11
C GLU A 244 14.86 -0.22 4.65
N THR A 245 13.95 0.21 5.52
CA THR A 245 13.10 1.38 5.32
C THR A 245 13.03 2.24 6.58
N TYR A 246 13.10 3.55 6.39
CA TYR A 246 12.95 4.56 7.44
C TYR A 246 11.94 5.58 6.94
N THR A 247 10.76 5.61 7.54
CA THR A 247 9.63 6.43 7.11
C THR A 247 9.24 7.39 8.21
N GLY A 248 9.16 8.68 7.89
CA GLY A 248 8.55 9.70 8.74
C GLY A 248 7.38 10.36 8.02
N GLY A 249 6.33 10.70 8.75
CA GLY A 249 5.15 11.35 8.19
C GLY A 249 4.54 12.37 9.14
N LEU A 250 3.84 13.34 8.55
CA LEU A 250 3.02 14.33 9.23
C LEU A 250 1.68 14.42 8.51
N LYS A 251 0.60 14.57 9.27
CA LYS A 251 -0.75 14.80 8.75
C LYS A 251 -1.43 15.91 9.53
N TYR A 252 -2.18 16.75 8.84
CA TYR A 252 -3.23 17.61 9.37
C TYR A 252 -4.58 17.17 8.79
N ASP A 253 -5.54 16.85 9.65
CA ASP A 253 -6.84 16.30 9.29
C ASP A 253 -7.94 16.89 10.17
N ALA A 254 -8.29 18.15 9.88
CA ALA A 254 -9.30 18.90 10.62
C ALA A 254 -9.86 20.05 9.76
N ASN A 255 -11.03 20.57 10.14
CA ASN A 255 -11.66 21.74 9.50
C ASN A 255 -11.82 21.58 7.98
N ASN A 256 -12.28 20.41 7.53
CA ASN A 256 -12.45 20.06 6.12
C ASN A 256 -11.15 20.05 5.29
N ILE A 257 -9.99 20.19 5.91
CA ILE A 257 -8.69 20.17 5.25
C ILE A 257 -7.98 18.86 5.59
N TYR A 258 -7.46 18.21 4.56
CA TYR A 258 -6.56 17.07 4.70
C TYR A 258 -5.22 17.43 4.04
N LEU A 259 -4.17 17.56 4.84
CA LEU A 259 -2.79 17.73 4.37
C LEU A 259 -1.96 16.60 4.92
N ALA A 260 -1.23 15.87 4.09
CA ALA A 260 -0.31 14.85 4.56
C ALA A 260 0.99 14.89 3.77
N THR A 261 2.08 14.53 4.43
CA THR A 261 3.36 14.30 3.77
C THR A 261 4.08 13.14 4.44
N GLN A 262 4.83 12.39 3.64
CA GLN A 262 5.78 11.40 4.13
C GLN A 262 7.10 11.52 3.38
N TYR A 263 8.16 11.18 4.10
CA TYR A 263 9.48 10.96 3.54
C TYR A 263 9.97 9.59 3.98
N THR A 264 10.36 8.78 3.00
CA THR A 264 10.91 7.45 3.23
C THR A 264 12.29 7.33 2.60
N GLN A 265 13.28 6.98 3.41
CA GLN A 265 14.57 6.55 2.91
C GLN A 265 14.64 5.03 2.91
N THR A 266 15.01 4.43 1.79
CA THR A 266 15.15 2.98 1.67
C THR A 266 16.58 2.60 1.29
N TYR A 267 16.97 1.40 1.67
CA TYR A 267 18.20 0.74 1.24
C TYR A 267 17.85 -0.64 0.71
N ASN A 268 18.18 -0.93 -0.55
CA ASN A 268 17.87 -2.19 -1.23
C ASN A 268 16.38 -2.61 -1.18
N ALA A 269 15.44 -1.66 -1.08
CA ALA A 269 14.01 -1.97 -0.87
C ALA A 269 13.04 -1.34 -1.87
N THR A 270 13.37 -0.19 -2.46
CA THR A 270 12.55 0.42 -3.53
C THR A 270 12.83 -0.28 -4.85
N ARG A 271 11.80 -0.80 -5.54
CA ARG A 271 11.93 -1.43 -6.85
C ARG A 271 12.29 -0.39 -7.91
N THR A 272 13.11 -0.76 -8.88
CA THR A 272 13.49 0.06 -10.04
C THR A 272 12.81 -0.49 -11.30
N GLY A 273 11.49 -0.31 -11.41
CA GLY A 273 10.70 -0.99 -12.44
C GLY A 273 10.84 -2.50 -12.34
N ASN A 274 11.18 -3.17 -13.44
CA ASN A 274 11.40 -4.63 -13.48
C ASN A 274 12.87 -5.08 -13.40
N ILE A 275 13.82 -4.17 -13.13
CA ILE A 275 15.26 -4.46 -13.20
C ILE A 275 15.97 -4.55 -11.82
N GLY A 276 15.21 -4.75 -10.75
CA GLY A 276 15.75 -4.94 -9.40
C GLY A 276 15.30 -3.89 -8.39
N PHE A 277 16.23 -3.46 -7.54
CA PHE A 277 16.02 -2.53 -6.45
C PHE A 277 17.06 -1.41 -6.46
N ALA A 278 16.73 -0.24 -5.92
CA ALA A 278 17.69 0.83 -5.73
C ALA A 278 18.54 0.53 -4.48
N ASN A 279 19.86 0.66 -4.60
CA ASN A 279 20.80 0.53 -3.47
C ASN A 279 20.41 1.48 -2.32
N LYS A 280 20.01 2.69 -2.70
CA LYS A 280 19.36 3.66 -1.83
C LYS A 280 18.27 4.39 -2.60
N ALA A 281 17.13 4.65 -1.99
CA ALA A 281 16.14 5.56 -2.55
C ALA A 281 15.67 6.59 -1.52
N GLN A 282 15.27 7.75 -2.04
CA GLN A 282 14.64 8.83 -1.27
C GLN A 282 13.26 9.06 -1.88
N ASN A 283 12.24 8.65 -1.13
CA ASN A 283 10.85 8.73 -1.53
C ASN A 283 10.18 9.87 -0.76
N PHE A 284 9.42 10.69 -1.46
CA PHE A 284 8.71 11.83 -0.90
C PHE A 284 7.33 11.90 -1.53
N GLU A 285 6.31 12.05 -0.68
CA GLU A 285 4.94 12.27 -1.11
C GLU A 285 4.35 13.40 -0.27
N VAL A 286 3.54 14.25 -0.91
CA VAL A 286 2.76 15.28 -0.25
C VAL A 286 1.42 15.43 -0.96
N VAL A 287 0.35 15.54 -0.18
CA VAL A 287 -1.02 15.68 -0.68
C VAL A 287 -1.74 16.78 0.09
N ALA A 288 -2.56 17.54 -0.63
CA ALA A 288 -3.45 18.55 -0.09
C ALA A 288 -4.85 18.38 -0.66
N GLN A 289 -5.85 18.31 0.22
CA GLN A 289 -7.25 18.13 -0.16
C GLN A 289 -8.15 19.02 0.69
N TYR A 290 -9.31 19.36 0.14
CA TYR A 290 -10.34 20.12 0.83
C TYR A 290 -11.70 19.46 0.62
N GLN A 291 -12.48 19.24 1.68
CA GLN A 291 -13.81 18.65 1.60
C GLN A 291 -14.87 19.75 1.62
N PHE A 292 -15.53 19.98 0.49
CA PHE A 292 -16.70 20.85 0.47
C PHE A 292 -17.92 20.13 1.06
N ASP A 293 -18.79 20.90 1.73
CA ASP A 293 -20.02 20.39 2.37
C ASP A 293 -21.00 19.75 1.37
N PHE A 294 -20.96 20.18 0.10
CA PHE A 294 -21.82 19.63 -0.96
C PHE A 294 -21.28 18.33 -1.59
N GLY A 295 -20.17 17.79 -1.08
CA GLY A 295 -19.65 16.46 -1.44
C GLY A 295 -18.44 16.46 -2.38
N LEU A 296 -18.01 17.60 -2.93
CA LEU A 296 -16.79 17.67 -3.75
C LEU A 296 -15.53 17.70 -2.88
N ARG A 297 -14.52 16.91 -3.25
CA ARG A 297 -13.21 16.86 -2.62
C ARG A 297 -12.09 16.97 -3.66
N PRO A 298 -11.63 18.18 -4.03
CA PRO A 298 -10.41 18.33 -4.84
C PRO A 298 -9.19 17.82 -4.08
N SER A 299 -8.21 17.32 -4.84
CA SER A 299 -6.92 16.80 -4.39
C SER A 299 -5.80 17.31 -5.30
N VAL A 300 -4.68 17.71 -4.69
CA VAL A 300 -3.42 18.02 -5.38
C VAL A 300 -2.31 17.30 -4.65
N ALA A 301 -1.45 16.57 -5.38
CA ALA A 301 -0.31 15.90 -4.77
C ALA A 301 0.96 15.98 -5.63
N TYR A 302 2.09 15.72 -4.98
CA TYR A 302 3.38 15.52 -5.62
C TYR A 302 4.05 14.29 -5.04
N LEU A 303 4.52 13.41 -5.92
CA LEU A 303 5.18 12.17 -5.55
C LEU A 303 6.51 12.06 -6.31
N GLN A 304 7.57 11.70 -5.59
CA GLN A 304 8.88 11.46 -6.16
C GLN A 304 9.58 10.30 -5.45
N SER A 305 10.18 9.40 -6.23
CA SER A 305 11.14 8.41 -5.76
C SER A 305 12.46 8.60 -6.52
N LYS A 306 13.52 8.96 -5.80
CA LYS A 306 14.85 9.15 -6.36
C LYS A 306 15.78 8.03 -5.96
N GLY A 307 16.17 7.20 -6.93
CA GLY A 307 17.17 6.16 -6.79
C GLY A 307 18.58 6.72 -6.82
N LYS A 308 19.43 6.19 -5.95
CA LYS A 308 20.84 6.57 -5.76
C LYS A 308 21.73 5.38 -6.02
N ASP A 309 22.88 5.64 -6.61
CA ASP A 309 23.93 4.64 -6.86
C ASP A 309 23.42 3.41 -7.64
N MET A 310 22.63 3.62 -8.70
CA MET A 310 22.01 2.53 -9.49
C MET A 310 22.94 1.95 -10.57
N GLY A 311 24.17 1.64 -10.17
CA GLY A 311 25.19 1.05 -11.04
C GLY A 311 25.43 1.89 -12.30
N ARG A 312 25.21 1.27 -13.47
CA ARG A 312 25.44 1.91 -14.78
C ARG A 312 24.58 3.14 -15.08
N TYR A 313 23.52 3.36 -14.29
CA TYR A 313 22.61 4.48 -14.47
C TYR A 313 22.92 5.68 -13.56
N GLY A 314 23.75 5.50 -12.52
CA GLY A 314 23.98 6.54 -11.52
C GLY A 314 22.71 6.89 -10.74
N ASP A 315 22.51 8.17 -10.45
CA ASP A 315 21.27 8.68 -9.84
C ASP A 315 20.17 8.84 -10.89
N GLN A 316 18.96 8.31 -10.63
CA GLN A 316 17.79 8.53 -11.48
C GLN A 316 16.52 8.75 -10.66
N ASP A 317 15.56 9.49 -11.23
CA ASP A 317 14.19 9.49 -10.74
C ASP A 317 13.53 8.17 -11.19
N ILE A 318 13.05 7.37 -10.23
CA ILE A 318 12.31 6.11 -10.45
C ILE A 318 10.83 6.42 -10.68
N LEU A 319 10.33 7.43 -9.99
CA LEU A 319 8.96 7.93 -10.08
C LEU A 319 8.97 9.43 -9.83
N LYS A 320 8.20 10.19 -10.61
CA LYS A 320 8.06 11.62 -10.42
C LYS A 320 6.81 12.14 -11.12
N TYR A 321 5.83 12.63 -10.38
CA TYR A 321 4.64 13.24 -10.98
C TYR A 321 3.95 14.23 -10.06
N VAL A 322 3.18 15.12 -10.68
CA VAL A 322 2.14 15.90 -10.00
C VAL A 322 0.80 15.24 -10.29
N ASP A 323 -0.05 15.19 -9.27
CA ASP A 323 -1.41 14.66 -9.35
C ASP A 323 -2.43 15.77 -9.12
N LEU A 324 -3.44 15.82 -9.98
CA LEU A 324 -4.56 16.76 -9.89
C LEU A 324 -5.87 16.01 -10.10
N GLY A 325 -6.70 15.96 -9.06
CA GLY A 325 -7.94 15.21 -9.12
C GLY A 325 -9.05 15.80 -8.27
N ALA A 326 -10.24 15.22 -8.41
CA ALA A 326 -11.38 15.53 -7.57
C ALA A 326 -12.33 14.33 -7.49
N THR A 327 -12.80 14.05 -6.27
CA THR A 327 -13.86 13.07 -6.02
C THR A 327 -15.14 13.80 -5.63
N TYR A 328 -16.25 13.42 -6.23
CA TYR A 328 -17.59 13.88 -5.84
C TYR A 328 -18.35 12.75 -5.16
N TYR A 329 -18.64 12.93 -3.87
CA TYR A 329 -19.42 12.00 -3.08
C TYR A 329 -20.91 12.35 -3.16
N PHE A 330 -21.71 11.53 -3.86
CA PHE A 330 -23.16 11.70 -3.88
C PHE A 330 -23.77 11.37 -2.52
N ASN A 331 -23.25 10.30 -1.92
CA ASN A 331 -23.51 9.85 -0.56
C ASN A 331 -22.40 8.86 -0.18
N LYS A 332 -22.52 8.21 0.98
CA LYS A 332 -21.53 7.25 1.45
C LYS A 332 -21.35 6.02 0.52
N ASN A 333 -22.37 5.66 -0.27
CA ASN A 333 -22.41 4.45 -1.10
C ASN A 333 -22.15 4.71 -2.61
N MET A 334 -22.09 5.97 -3.06
CA MET A 334 -21.90 6.29 -4.47
C MET A 334 -21.01 7.53 -4.63
N SER A 335 -19.97 7.41 -5.45
CA SER A 335 -19.06 8.52 -5.78
C SER A 335 -18.59 8.44 -7.23
N THR A 336 -18.11 9.55 -7.77
CA THR A 336 -17.40 9.60 -9.06
C THR A 336 -16.16 10.46 -8.92
N TYR A 337 -15.13 10.21 -9.73
CA TYR A 337 -13.90 10.96 -9.67
C TYR A 337 -13.26 11.16 -11.04
N VAL A 338 -12.41 12.18 -11.10
CA VAL A 338 -11.41 12.38 -12.15
C VAL A 338 -10.06 12.54 -11.48
N ASP A 339 -9.02 11.94 -12.06
CA ASP A 339 -7.65 12.06 -11.57
C ASP A 339 -6.68 12.25 -12.74
N TYR A 340 -5.72 13.15 -12.61
CA TYR A 340 -4.76 13.45 -13.67
C TYR A 340 -3.31 13.36 -13.16
N LYS A 341 -2.65 12.26 -13.55
CA LYS A 341 -1.23 12.04 -13.36
C LYS A 341 -0.43 12.76 -14.44
N ILE A 342 0.20 13.86 -14.06
CA ILE A 342 1.14 14.62 -14.89
C ILE A 342 2.55 14.09 -14.61
N ASN A 343 2.99 13.14 -15.43
CA ASN A 343 4.27 12.48 -15.31
C ASN A 343 5.41 13.45 -15.68
N LEU A 344 6.39 13.54 -14.79
CA LEU A 344 7.54 14.45 -14.90
C LEU A 344 8.85 13.69 -15.14
N LEU A 345 8.77 12.38 -15.41
CA LEU A 345 9.92 11.58 -15.80
C LEU A 345 10.29 11.86 -17.26
N ASP A 346 11.59 12.00 -17.50
CA ASP A 346 12.12 12.07 -18.86
C ASP A 346 12.36 10.66 -19.40
N ASP A 347 12.00 10.44 -20.68
CA ASP A 347 12.35 9.22 -21.39
C ASP A 347 13.87 9.12 -21.58
N ASN A 348 14.48 8.11 -20.95
CA ASN A 348 15.92 7.92 -20.96
C ASN A 348 16.30 6.42 -20.97
N LYS A 349 17.61 6.12 -20.95
CA LYS A 349 18.09 4.73 -20.97
C LYS A 349 17.54 3.90 -19.80
N PHE A 350 17.47 4.51 -18.61
CA PHE A 350 16.98 3.83 -17.41
C PHE A 350 15.49 3.53 -17.50
N THR A 351 14.64 4.51 -17.83
CA THR A 351 13.17 4.30 -17.90
C THR A 351 12.81 3.24 -18.94
N LYS A 352 13.48 3.23 -20.10
CA LYS A 352 13.32 2.19 -21.13
C LYS A 352 13.71 0.80 -20.62
N ASP A 353 14.91 0.67 -20.06
CA ASP A 353 15.40 -0.62 -19.59
C ASP A 353 14.55 -1.17 -18.43
N ALA A 354 14.13 -0.29 -17.52
CA ALA A 354 13.31 -0.61 -16.35
C ALA A 354 11.82 -0.76 -16.66
N SER A 355 11.39 -0.48 -17.89
CA SER A 355 9.97 -0.46 -18.30
C SER A 355 9.12 0.47 -17.44
N ILE A 356 9.63 1.65 -17.12
CA ILE A 356 8.93 2.68 -16.37
C ILE A 356 8.26 3.62 -17.36
N SER A 357 6.94 3.74 -17.27
CA SER A 357 6.16 4.66 -18.10
C SER A 357 6.50 6.11 -17.78
N THR A 358 6.68 6.91 -18.84
CA THR A 358 6.90 8.36 -18.77
C THR A 358 5.69 9.16 -19.24
N ASP A 359 4.59 8.47 -19.55
CA ASP A 359 3.38 9.07 -20.10
C ASP A 359 2.47 9.60 -18.99
N ASN A 360 1.65 10.58 -19.35
CA ASN A 360 0.57 11.09 -18.51
C ASN A 360 -0.63 10.15 -18.55
N VAL A 361 -1.42 10.12 -17.48
CA VAL A 361 -2.64 9.31 -17.42
C VAL A 361 -3.79 10.14 -16.82
N VAL A 362 -4.94 10.14 -17.48
CA VAL A 362 -6.20 10.63 -16.90
C VAL A 362 -7.07 9.44 -16.54
N ALA A 363 -7.54 9.38 -15.30
CA ALA A 363 -8.50 8.38 -14.83
C ALA A 363 -9.90 9.01 -14.68
N LEU A 364 -10.93 8.28 -15.12
CA LEU A 364 -12.34 8.61 -14.84
C LEU A 364 -13.03 7.40 -14.22
N GLY A 365 -13.63 7.59 -13.05
CA GLY A 365 -14.26 6.51 -12.29
C GLY A 365 -15.66 6.83 -11.78
N LEU A 366 -16.49 5.80 -11.68
CA LEU A 366 -17.79 5.79 -11.00
C LEU A 366 -17.85 4.58 -10.07
N VAL A 367 -18.03 4.83 -8.77
CA VAL A 367 -17.93 3.81 -7.73
C VAL A 367 -19.24 3.67 -7.00
N TYR A 368 -19.76 2.43 -7.00
CA TYR A 368 -20.75 1.98 -6.04
C TYR A 368 -20.07 1.17 -4.93
N GLN A 369 -20.39 1.43 -3.67
CA GLN A 369 -19.84 0.73 -2.51
C GLN A 369 -20.88 0.44 -1.43
N PHE A 370 -20.69 -0.66 -0.71
CA PHE A 370 -21.63 -1.20 0.28
C PHE A 370 -20.93 -1.92 1.43
#